data_AF-A0A7W0LN14-F1
#
_entry.id   AF-A0A7W0LN14-F1
#
_cell.length_a   1.000
_cell.length_b   1.000
_cell.length_c   1.000
_cell.angle_alpha   90.00
_cell.angle_beta   90.00
_cell.angle_gamma   90.00
#
_symmetry.space_group_name_H-M   'P 1'
#
loop_
_entity.id
_entity.type
_entity.pdbx_description
1 polymer ?
#
loop_
_entity_poly.entity_id
_entity_poly.type
_entity_poly.pdbx_seq_one_letter_code
_entity_poly.pdbx_strand_id
1 'polypeptide(L)'
;MAPLKDNIEKRRFPVLTLVVIAGNAVLYGVRPESFDGGIAQLLVALGFLWIFGGSIEDSMSPWRFVLLYGAGFAAFGVSGAVATLLGGYALLYPRARVVTLSVIPFAATAIELPALPILALFLPVQALWERECLFQALAGSLIGMIVIKMLANRPHEDYA
;
A
#
# COMPACT_ATOMS: atom_id res chain seq x y z
N MET A 1 11.04 1.00 -14.94
CA MET A 1 11.11 1.99 -13.85
C MET A 1 10.51 1.34 -12.62
N ALA A 2 11.28 1.14 -11.55
CA ALA A 2 10.80 0.47 -10.35
C ALA A 2 10.61 1.51 -9.23
N PRO A 3 9.39 1.68 -8.69
CA PRO A 3 9.16 2.58 -7.58
C PRO A 3 9.86 2.06 -6.33
N LEU A 4 10.68 2.88 -5.69
CA LEU A 4 11.49 2.46 -4.54
C LEU A 4 10.85 2.87 -3.21
N LYS A 5 10.45 4.14 -3.12
CA LYS A 5 9.98 4.77 -1.89
C LYS A 5 9.23 6.05 -2.22
N ASP A 6 8.33 6.47 -1.36
CA ASP A 6 7.79 7.83 -1.39
C ASP A 6 8.80 8.89 -0.90
N ASN A 7 8.53 10.14 -1.27
CA ASN A 7 9.33 11.31 -0.88
C ASN A 7 8.93 11.88 0.50
N ILE A 8 8.16 11.13 1.30
CA ILE A 8 7.72 11.58 2.62
C ILE A 8 8.83 11.31 3.64
N GLU A 9 9.26 12.34 4.37
CA GLU A 9 10.19 12.20 5.48
C GLU A 9 9.53 11.46 6.65
N LYS A 10 10.01 10.25 6.93
CA LYS A 10 9.45 9.37 7.98
C LYS A 10 10.01 9.77 9.33
N ARG A 11 9.14 10.08 10.30
CA ARG A 11 9.55 10.42 11.68
C ARG A 11 9.91 9.18 12.49
N ARG A 12 9.37 8.01 12.11
CA ARG A 12 9.63 6.73 12.76
C ARG A 12 10.00 5.65 11.75
N PHE A 13 10.73 4.65 12.22
CA PHE A 13 11.01 3.46 11.43
C PHE A 13 9.74 2.62 11.28
N PRO A 14 9.39 2.14 10.07
CA PRO A 14 8.12 1.49 9.77
C PRO A 14 8.12 0.01 10.19
N VAL A 15 8.13 -0.23 11.51
CA VAL A 15 8.24 -1.58 12.07
C VAL A 15 7.01 -2.40 11.74
N LEU A 16 5.80 -1.86 11.88
CA LEU A 16 4.58 -2.61 11.64
C LEU A 16 4.39 -2.93 10.16
N THR A 17 4.76 -2.02 9.28
CA THR A 17 4.76 -2.26 7.84
C THR A 17 5.63 -3.47 7.50
N LEU A 18 6.84 -3.54 8.05
CA LEU A 18 7.74 -4.69 7.86
C LEU A 18 7.18 -5.98 8.46
N VAL A 19 6.57 -5.90 9.64
CA VAL A 19 5.90 -7.04 10.28
C VAL A 19 4.75 -7.55 9.42
N VAL A 20 3.95 -6.67 8.83
CA VAL A 20 2.85 -7.05 7.93
C VAL A 20 3.37 -7.63 6.62
N ILE A 21 4.44 -7.06 6.04
CA ILE A 21 5.12 -7.63 4.85
C ILE A 21 5.58 -9.06 5.14
N ALA A 22 6.31 -9.25 6.25
CA ALA A 22 6.79 -10.56 6.66
C ALA A 22 5.62 -11.52 6.96
N GLY A 23 4.59 -11.05 7.66
CA GLY A 23 3.40 -11.82 7.99
C GLY A 23 2.65 -12.30 6.75
N ASN A 24 2.50 -11.46 5.74
CA ASN A 24 1.86 -11.82 4.46
C ASN A 24 2.70 -12.81 3.66
N ALA A 25 4.03 -12.65 3.65
CA ALA A 25 4.94 -13.59 3.01
C ALA A 25 4.89 -14.98 3.69
N VAL A 26 4.87 -15.01 5.03
CA VAL A 26 4.70 -16.25 5.80
C VAL A 26 3.33 -16.86 5.55
N LEU A 27 2.26 -16.07 5.55
CA LEU A 27 0.90 -16.54 5.28
C LEU A 27 0.80 -17.20 3.91
N TYR A 28 1.42 -16.61 2.88
CA TYR A 28 1.50 -17.21 1.55
C TYR A 28 2.25 -18.54 1.55
N GLY A 29 3.34 -18.65 2.32
CA GLY A 29 4.10 -19.90 2.45
C GLY A 29 3.34 -21.02 3.17
N VAL A 30 2.46 -20.67 4.12
CA VAL A 30 1.67 -21.65 4.91
C VAL A 30 0.34 -21.98 4.23
N ARG A 31 -0.30 -21.01 3.57
CA ARG A 31 -1.62 -21.11 2.93
C ARG A 31 -1.64 -20.34 1.60
N PRO A 32 -0.96 -20.86 0.55
CA PRO A 32 -0.96 -20.21 -0.76
C PRO A 32 -2.36 -20.10 -1.37
N GLU A 33 -3.28 -20.99 -1.01
CA GLU A 33 -4.69 -20.99 -1.43
C GLU A 33 -5.49 -19.78 -0.92
N SER A 34 -4.98 -19.02 0.05
CA SER A 34 -5.60 -17.78 0.50
C SER A 34 -5.34 -16.58 -0.43
N PHE A 35 -4.58 -16.80 -1.51
CA PHE A 35 -4.17 -15.77 -2.48
C PHE A 35 -4.57 -16.21 -3.89
N ASP A 36 -5.72 -15.72 -4.35
CA ASP A 36 -6.33 -16.16 -5.61
C ASP A 36 -5.40 -15.90 -6.83
N GLY A 37 -4.70 -14.77 -6.86
CA GLY A 37 -3.73 -14.39 -7.90
C GLY A 37 -2.30 -14.89 -7.69
N GLY A 38 -2.08 -15.79 -6.74
CA GLY A 38 -0.78 -16.44 -6.48
C GLY A 38 0.37 -15.49 -6.12
N ILE A 39 1.60 -15.90 -6.44
CA ILE A 39 2.81 -15.15 -6.05
C ILE A 39 2.88 -13.75 -6.68
N ALA A 40 2.30 -13.56 -7.86
CA ALA A 40 2.31 -12.27 -8.55
C ALA A 40 1.49 -11.23 -7.79
N GLN A 41 0.29 -11.60 -7.33
CA GLN A 41 -0.55 -10.74 -6.51
C GLN A 41 0.12 -10.41 -5.18
N LEU A 42 0.79 -11.39 -4.54
CA LEU A 42 1.56 -11.15 -3.33
C LEU A 42 2.68 -10.14 -3.59
N LEU A 43 3.49 -10.31 -4.64
CA LEU A 43 4.60 -9.40 -4.94
C LEU A 43 4.13 -7.97 -5.19
N VAL A 44 3.00 -7.79 -5.88
CA VAL A 44 2.39 -6.46 -6.06
C VAL A 44 1.92 -5.91 -4.72
N ALA A 45 1.19 -6.69 -3.91
CA ALA A 45 0.72 -6.27 -2.61
C ALA A 45 1.88 -5.85 -1.68
N LEU A 46 2.93 -6.65 -1.62
CA LEU A 46 4.13 -6.38 -0.81
C LEU A 46 4.92 -5.18 -1.34
N GLY A 47 5.04 -5.02 -2.67
CA GLY A 47 5.72 -3.88 -3.27
C GLY A 47 5.02 -2.56 -2.94
N PHE A 48 3.69 -2.53 -3.06
CA PHE A 48 2.90 -1.35 -2.66
C PHE A 48 2.99 -1.08 -1.16
N LEU A 49 2.95 -2.13 -0.33
CA LEU A 49 3.11 -2.00 1.11
C LEU A 49 4.50 -1.47 1.50
N TRP A 50 5.55 -1.89 0.79
CA TRP A 50 6.90 -1.39 0.96
C TRP A 50 7.03 0.10 0.65
N ILE A 51 6.43 0.54 -0.45
CA ILE A 51 6.51 1.94 -0.90
C ILE A 51 5.71 2.85 0.03
N PHE A 52 4.44 2.52 0.28
CA PHE A 52 3.47 3.42 0.90
C PHE A 52 3.17 3.10 2.37
N GLY A 53 3.29 1.84 2.78
CA GLY A 53 2.87 1.38 4.11
C GLY A 53 3.54 2.14 5.25
N GLY A 54 4.85 2.41 5.11
CA GLY A 54 5.60 3.10 6.15
C GLY A 54 5.17 4.56 6.37
N SER A 55 4.63 5.23 5.36
CA SER A 55 4.13 6.60 5.50
C SER A 55 2.73 6.65 6.07
N ILE A 56 1.91 5.63 5.78
CA ILE A 56 0.64 5.43 6.47
C ILE A 56 0.89 5.16 7.95
N GLU A 57 1.82 4.27 8.29
CA GLU A 57 2.21 3.97 9.68
C GLU A 57 2.67 5.21 10.43
N ASP A 58 3.47 6.08 9.80
CA ASP A 58 3.97 7.33 10.40
C ASP A 58 2.85 8.36 10.65
N SER A 59 1.81 8.36 9.79
CA SER A 59 0.65 9.26 9.90
C SER A 59 -0.29 8.93 11.08
N MET A 60 -0.16 7.73 11.64
CA MET A 60 -1.04 7.21 12.68
C MET A 60 -0.28 6.56 13.84
N SER A 61 -0.99 6.15 14.88
CA SER A 61 -0.37 5.36 15.95
C SER A 61 -0.30 3.88 15.56
N PRO A 62 0.64 3.11 16.14
CA PRO A 62 0.81 1.69 15.85
C PRO A 62 -0.49 0.87 15.90
N TRP A 63 -1.30 1.10 16.93
CA TRP A 63 -2.58 0.39 17.10
C TRP A 63 -3.60 0.71 16.01
N ARG A 64 -3.61 1.94 15.52
CA ARG A 64 -4.54 2.36 14.46
C ARG A 64 -4.14 1.79 13.11
N PHE A 65 -2.84 1.62 12.87
CA PHE A 65 -2.34 0.94 11.69
C PHE A 65 -2.80 -0.52 11.66
N VAL A 66 -2.65 -1.24 12.78
CA VAL A 66 -3.10 -2.62 12.90
C VAL A 66 -4.62 -2.73 12.73
N LEU A 67 -5.39 -1.81 13.31
CA LEU A 67 -6.86 -1.79 13.13
C LEU A 67 -7.26 -1.54 11.67
N LEU A 68 -6.61 -0.59 11.00
CA LEU A 68 -6.90 -0.27 9.61
C LEU A 68 -6.56 -1.45 8.69
N TYR A 69 -5.37 -2.04 8.86
CA TYR A 69 -4.95 -3.22 8.12
C TYR A 69 -5.85 -4.42 8.40
N GLY A 70 -6.13 -4.68 9.68
CA GLY A 70 -6.98 -5.78 10.14
C GLY A 70 -8.42 -5.67 9.63
N ALA A 71 -8.97 -4.46 9.51
CA ALA A 71 -10.30 -4.24 8.94
C ALA A 71 -10.38 -4.68 7.48
N GLY A 72 -9.39 -4.29 6.65
CA GLY A 72 -9.32 -4.74 5.26
C GLY A 72 -9.03 -6.25 5.14
N PHE A 73 -8.18 -6.77 6.03
CA PHE A 73 -7.83 -8.20 6.05
C PHE A 73 -9.03 -9.09 6.41
N ALA A 74 -9.80 -8.73 7.43
CA ALA A 74 -10.98 -9.49 7.85
C ALA A 74 -12.10 -9.46 6.80
N ALA A 75 -12.23 -8.36 6.06
CA ALA A 75 -13.25 -8.21 5.03
C ALA A 75 -12.87 -8.92 3.72
N PHE A 76 -11.60 -8.83 3.31
CA PHE A 76 -11.18 -9.08 1.93
C PHE A 76 -9.78 -9.70 1.80
N GLY A 77 -9.23 -10.26 2.88
CA GLY A 77 -7.89 -10.86 2.89
C GLY A 77 -6.77 -9.86 2.62
N VAL A 78 -5.60 -10.37 2.22
CA VAL A 78 -4.38 -9.54 2.05
C VAL A 78 -4.56 -8.47 0.98
N SER A 79 -5.20 -8.80 -0.13
CA SER A 79 -5.42 -7.86 -1.24
C SER A 79 -6.24 -6.66 -0.80
N GLY A 80 -7.37 -6.90 -0.12
CA GLY A 80 -8.19 -5.81 0.39
C GLY A 80 -7.54 -5.07 1.56
N ALA A 81 -6.74 -5.74 2.41
CA ALA A 81 -5.98 -5.08 3.46
C ALA A 81 -4.99 -4.05 2.91
N VAL A 82 -4.22 -4.42 1.87
CA VAL A 82 -3.33 -3.49 1.18
C VAL A 82 -4.14 -2.40 0.48
N ALA A 83 -5.24 -2.74 -0.19
CA ALA A 83 -6.09 -1.75 -0.84
C ALA A 83 -6.67 -0.73 0.15
N THR A 84 -7.06 -1.15 1.35
CA THR A 84 -7.50 -0.26 2.45
C THR A 84 -6.40 0.70 2.87
N LEU A 85 -5.16 0.23 2.99
CA LEU A 85 -4.03 1.11 3.24
C LEU A 85 -3.83 2.11 2.08
N LEU A 86 -3.83 1.64 0.83
CA LEU A 86 -3.63 2.49 -0.36
C LEU A 86 -4.73 3.54 -0.55
N GLY A 87 -5.99 3.19 -0.31
CA GLY A 87 -7.10 4.14 -0.32
C GLY A 87 -6.94 5.21 0.76
N GLY A 88 -6.50 4.81 1.95
CA GLY A 88 -6.17 5.76 3.03
C GLY A 88 -5.05 6.71 2.62
N TYR A 89 -3.98 6.19 2.03
CA TYR A 89 -2.85 6.99 1.53
C TYR A 89 -3.31 7.97 0.43
N ALA A 90 -4.11 7.52 -0.54
CA ALA A 90 -4.58 8.35 -1.64
C ALA A 90 -5.33 9.60 -1.14
N LEU A 91 -6.04 9.48 -0.02
CA LEU A 91 -6.75 10.59 0.60
C LEU A 91 -5.85 11.48 1.47
N LEU A 92 -4.88 10.90 2.19
CA LEU A 92 -3.96 11.66 3.05
C LEU A 92 -2.89 12.43 2.26
N TYR A 93 -2.44 11.85 1.15
CA TYR A 93 -1.26 12.30 0.43
C TYR A 93 -1.48 12.38 -1.09
N PRO A 94 -2.50 13.14 -1.56
CA PRO A 94 -2.81 13.24 -2.99
C PRO A 94 -1.68 13.91 -3.80
N ARG A 95 -0.86 14.75 -3.17
CA ARG A 95 0.25 15.47 -3.82
C ARG A 95 1.60 14.81 -3.59
N ALA A 96 1.67 13.71 -2.84
CA ALA A 96 2.93 13.02 -2.63
C ALA A 96 3.49 12.46 -3.93
N ARG A 97 4.82 12.38 -3.99
CA ARG A 97 5.57 11.84 -5.13
C ARG A 97 6.32 10.59 -4.70
N VAL A 98 6.40 9.64 -5.61
CA VAL A 98 7.15 8.39 -5.45
C VAL A 98 8.45 8.52 -6.21
N VAL A 99 9.55 8.35 -5.48
CA VAL A 99 10.88 8.27 -6.04
C VAL A 99 10.99 6.94 -6.77
N THR A 100 10.99 7.03 -8.08
CA THR A 100 11.05 5.87 -8.97
C THR A 100 12.46 5.78 -9.54
N LEU A 101 13.11 4.63 -9.36
CA LEU A 101 14.40 4.37 -9.99
C LEU A 101 14.18 3.99 -11.45
N SER A 102 14.64 4.83 -12.36
CA SER A 102 14.71 4.47 -13.77
C SER A 102 15.93 3.56 -13.98
N VAL A 103 15.68 2.29 -14.32
CA VAL A 103 16.71 1.32 -14.71
C VAL A 103 16.97 1.48 -16.21
N ILE A 104 17.59 2.60 -16.61
CA ILE A 104 18.26 2.72 -17.91
C ILE A 104 19.72 2.37 -17.65
N PRO A 105 20.36 1.46 -18.41
CA PRO A 105 21.66 0.89 -18.04
C PRO A 105 22.83 1.89 -18.04
N PHE A 106 22.63 3.15 -18.43
CA PHE A 106 23.68 4.18 -18.47
C PHE A 106 23.38 5.46 -17.66
N ALA A 107 22.20 5.60 -17.06
CA ALA A 107 21.86 6.76 -16.23
C ALA A 107 20.77 6.40 -15.21
N ALA A 108 21.19 6.14 -13.96
CA ALA A 108 20.29 5.96 -12.83
C ALA A 108 19.70 7.31 -12.38
N THR A 109 18.81 7.89 -13.18
CA THR A 109 18.11 9.13 -12.81
C THR A 109 16.88 8.78 -11.95
N ALA A 110 16.82 9.35 -10.75
CA ALA A 110 15.63 9.29 -9.90
C ALA A 110 14.56 10.20 -10.52
N ILE A 111 13.44 9.63 -10.94
CA ILE A 111 12.29 10.38 -11.46
C ILE A 111 11.21 10.35 -10.39
N GLU A 112 10.77 11.53 -9.96
CA GLU A 112 9.64 11.68 -9.05
C GLU A 112 8.34 11.61 -9.85
N LEU A 113 7.61 10.51 -9.71
CA LEU A 113 6.28 10.38 -10.30
C LEU A 113 5.21 10.72 -9.25
N PRO A 114 4.10 11.37 -9.63
CA PRO A 114 2.98 11.58 -8.72
C PRO A 114 2.46 10.23 -8.18
N ALA A 115 2.13 10.18 -6.88
CA ALA A 115 1.70 8.94 -6.23
C ALA A 115 0.34 8.46 -6.74
N LEU A 116 -0.58 9.37 -7.07
CA LEU A 116 -1.94 9.02 -7.49
C LEU A 116 -1.97 8.10 -8.71
N PRO A 117 -1.24 8.34 -9.82
CA PRO A 117 -1.17 7.38 -10.92
C PRO A 117 -0.61 6.00 -10.54
N ILE A 118 0.34 5.95 -9.60
CA ILE A 118 0.92 4.67 -9.14
C ILE A 118 -0.10 3.91 -8.29
N LEU A 119 -0.82 4.60 -7.41
CA LEU A 119 -1.93 4.02 -6.63
C LEU A 119 -3.08 3.60 -7.54
N ALA A 120 -3.42 4.43 -8.54
CA ALA A 120 -4.44 4.12 -9.53
C ALA A 120 -4.05 2.91 -10.39
N LEU A 121 -2.75 2.66 -10.62
CA LEU A 121 -2.26 1.46 -11.31
C LEU A 121 -2.50 0.17 -10.52
N PHE A 122 -2.63 0.24 -9.20
CA PHE A 122 -2.95 -0.94 -8.38
C PHE A 122 -4.27 -1.59 -8.81
N LEU A 123 -5.34 -0.82 -9.00
CA LEU A 123 -6.67 -1.33 -9.36
C LEU A 123 -6.73 -2.11 -10.70
N PRO A 124 -6.26 -1.57 -11.84
CA PRO A 124 -6.26 -2.30 -13.11
C PRO A 124 -5.32 -3.49 -13.06
N VAL A 125 -4.21 -3.42 -12.33
CA VAL A 125 -3.31 -4.55 -12.12
C VAL A 125 -4.03 -5.70 -11.39
N GLN A 126 -4.85 -5.41 -10.38
CA GLN A 126 -5.70 -6.42 -9.74
C GLN A 126 -6.76 -6.98 -10.71
N ALA A 127 -7.36 -6.13 -11.54
CA ALA A 127 -8.35 -6.54 -12.54
C ALA A 127 -7.79 -7.48 -13.61
N LEU A 128 -6.50 -7.36 -13.94
CA LEU A 128 -5.82 -8.19 -14.93
C LEU A 128 -5.55 -9.61 -14.43
N TRP A 129 -5.35 -9.79 -13.12
CA TRP A 129 -5.21 -11.12 -12.53
C TRP A 129 -6.57 -11.75 -12.31
N GLU A 130 -7.43 -11.14 -11.50
CA GLU A 130 -8.75 -11.70 -11.21
C GLU A 130 -9.81 -10.62 -10.91
N ARG A 131 -11.01 -10.83 -11.44
CA ARG A 131 -12.13 -9.88 -11.26
C ARG A 131 -12.61 -9.78 -9.81
N GLU A 132 -12.52 -10.85 -9.03
CA GLU A 132 -12.88 -10.82 -7.61
C GLU A 132 -11.90 -9.95 -6.80
N CYS A 133 -10.62 -10.01 -7.18
CA CYS A 133 -9.58 -9.18 -6.59
C CYS A 133 -9.80 -7.67 -6.84
N LEU A 134 -10.34 -7.30 -8.02
CA LEU A 134 -10.71 -5.90 -8.30
C LEU A 134 -11.82 -5.40 -7.36
N PHE A 135 -12.86 -6.19 -7.12
CA PHE A 135 -13.95 -5.80 -6.22
C PHE A 135 -13.43 -5.59 -4.80
N GLN A 136 -12.63 -6.54 -4.30
CA GLN A 136 -11.97 -6.44 -3.00
C GLN A 136 -11.05 -5.23 -2.91
N ALA A 137 -10.31 -4.92 -3.98
CA ALA A 137 -9.43 -3.76 -4.03
C ALA A 137 -10.21 -2.44 -4.02
N LEU A 138 -11.29 -2.33 -4.79
CA LEU A 138 -12.16 -1.15 -4.78
C LEU A 138 -12.84 -0.97 -3.43
N ALA A 139 -13.45 -2.03 -2.90
CA ALA A 139 -14.12 -2.00 -1.61
C ALA A 139 -13.14 -1.68 -0.47
N GLY A 140 -11.99 -2.35 -0.44
CA GLY A 140 -10.90 -2.07 0.49
C GLY A 140 -10.45 -0.61 0.41
N SER A 141 -10.19 -0.09 -0.79
CA SER A 141 -9.78 1.32 -0.99
C SER A 141 -10.81 2.31 -0.48
N LEU A 142 -12.11 2.06 -0.72
CA LEU A 142 -13.20 2.88 -0.20
C LEU A 142 -13.25 2.87 1.33
N ILE A 143 -13.13 1.69 1.95
CA ILE A 143 -13.03 1.57 3.42
C ILE A 143 -11.83 2.37 3.93
N GLY A 144 -10.69 2.25 3.26
CA GLY A 144 -9.48 3.00 3.55
C GLY A 144 -9.71 4.51 3.59
N MET A 145 -10.28 5.05 2.52
CA MET A 145 -10.59 6.49 2.41
C MET A 145 -11.56 6.97 3.50
N ILE A 146 -12.50 6.13 3.94
CA ILE A 146 -13.46 6.52 4.98
C ILE A 146 -12.81 6.44 6.37
N VAL A 147 -12.20 5.30 6.68
CA VAL A 147 -11.67 4.98 8.02
C VAL A 147 -10.43 5.82 8.33
N ILE A 148 -9.60 6.14 7.33
CA ILE A 148 -8.37 6.90 7.55
C ILE A 148 -8.64 8.28 8.17
N LYS A 149 -9.77 8.93 7.84
CA LYS A 149 -10.13 10.24 8.43
C LYS A 149 -10.39 10.15 9.94
N MET A 150 -10.80 8.99 10.42
CA MET A 150 -11.06 8.75 11.85
C MET A 150 -9.79 8.30 12.59
N LEU A 151 -8.84 7.69 11.89
CA LEU A 151 -7.65 7.06 12.47
C LEU A 151 -6.37 7.88 12.30
N ALA A 152 -6.26 8.74 11.30
CA ALA A 152 -5.10 9.60 11.13
C ALA A 152 -5.04 10.65 12.24
N ASN A 153 -3.88 10.78 12.88
CA ASN A 153 -3.68 11.72 13.99
C ASN A 153 -2.48 12.66 13.78
N ARG A 154 -1.57 12.32 12.87
CA ARG A 154 -0.34 13.07 12.60
C ARG A 154 -0.03 13.08 11.09
N PRO A 155 -0.96 13.50 10.22
CA PRO A 155 -0.68 13.58 8.79
C PRO A 155 0.42 14.61 8.52
N HIS A 156 1.20 14.38 7.45
CA HIS A 156 2.17 15.37 6.95
C HIS A 156 1.41 16.32 6.02
N GLU A 157 1.04 17.49 6.54
CA GLU A 157 0.18 18.46 5.88
C GLU A 157 0.77 19.03 4.58
N ASP A 158 2.10 19.00 4.44
CA ASP A 158 2.82 19.48 3.25
C ASP A 158 2.44 18.72 1.96
N TYR A 159 1.85 17.53 2.08
CA TYR A 159 1.50 16.64 0.97
C TYR A 159 -0.01 16.41 0.79
N ALA A 160 -0.84 17.08 1.61
CA ALA A 160 -2.30 17.01 1.59
C ALA A 160 -2.94 17.79 0.43
#